data_AF-A0AAW9RID8-F1
#
_entry.id   AF-A0AAW9RID8-F1
#
_cell.length_a   1.000
_cell.length_b   1.000
_cell.length_c   1.000
_cell.angle_alpha   90.00
_cell.angle_beta   90.00
_cell.angle_gamma   90.00
#
_symmetry.space_group_name_H-M   'P 1'
#
loop_
_entity.id
_entity.type
_entity.pdbx_description
1 polymer ?
#
loop_
_entity_poly.entity_id
_entity_poly.type
_entity_poly.pdbx_seq_one_letter_code
_entity_poly.pdbx_strand_id
1 'polypeptide(L)' 'MKSFEGQNWLRLEIEDSGPGFPAEILERPFEPRVSRKSGGSGLGLAICRRIVTEHDGRITLANEGPYAEPASPRP' A
#
# COMPACT_ATOMS: atom_id res chain seq x y z
N MET A 1 -18.62 6.86 2.45
CA MET A 1 -18.55 5.73 1.50
C MET A 1 -19.48 6.04 0.33
N LYS A 2 -18.99 6.02 -0.92
CA LYS A 2 -19.87 6.17 -2.10
C LYS A 2 -20.36 4.78 -2.51
N SER A 3 -21.66 4.62 -2.62
CA SER A 3 -22.31 3.41 -3.14
C SER A 3 -22.16 3.37 -4.66
N PHE A 4 -21.75 2.22 -5.21
CA PHE A 4 -21.65 1.98 -6.66
C PHE A 4 -22.78 1.02 -7.03
N GLU A 5 -23.91 1.55 -7.51
CA GLU A 5 -25.03 0.71 -7.95
C GLU A 5 -24.72 0.02 -9.29
N GLY A 6 -25.03 -1.27 -9.38
CA GLY A 6 -24.95 -2.06 -10.62
C GLY A 6 -23.70 -2.90 -10.84
N GLN A 7 -22.68 -2.81 -9.97
CA GLN A 7 -21.50 -3.67 -10.02
C GLN A 7 -21.33 -4.39 -8.68
N ASN A 8 -21.13 -5.70 -8.71
CA ASN A 8 -20.80 -6.47 -7.51
C ASN A 8 -19.30 -6.33 -7.23
N TRP A 9 -18.95 -5.48 -6.27
CA TRP A 9 -17.57 -5.30 -5.81
C TRP A 9 -17.26 -6.28 -4.69
N LEU A 10 -16.09 -6.92 -4.75
CA LEU A 10 -15.51 -7.63 -3.62
C LEU A 10 -14.51 -6.69 -2.93
N ARG A 11 -14.65 -6.52 -1.61
CA ARG A 11 -13.66 -5.81 -0.78
C ARG A 11 -12.72 -6.84 -0.17
N LEU A 12 -11.41 -6.62 -0.37
CA LEU A 12 -10.35 -7.38 0.27
C LEU A 12 -9.54 -6.42 1.14
N GLU A 13 -9.30 -6.80 2.39
CA GLU A 13 -8.47 -6.06 3.34
C GLU A 13 -7.30 -6.93 3.76
N ILE A 14 -6.11 -6.33 3.80
CA ILE A 14 -4.88 -6.99 4.21
C ILE A 14 -4.28 -6.14 5.30
N GLU A 15 -4.14 -6.73 6.48
CA GLU A 15 -3.54 -6.11 7.66
C GLU A 15 -2.23 -6.82 8.00
N ASP A 16 -1.26 -6.05 8.45
CA ASP A 16 0.00 -6.56 8.97
C ASP A 16 0.34 -5.88 10.30
N SER A 17 1.18 -6.54 11.11
CA SER A 17 1.63 -6.03 12.41
C SER A 17 3.02 -5.36 12.34
N GLY A 18 3.39 -4.87 11.16
CA GLY A 18 4.65 -4.19 10.92
C GLY A 18 4.65 -2.74 11.44
N PRO A 19 5.78 -2.03 11.26
CA PRO A 19 5.92 -0.64 11.69
C PRO A 19 4.99 0.34 10.95
N GLY A 20 4.34 -0.10 9.88
CA GLY A 20 3.58 0.74 8.95
C GLY A 20 4.48 1.51 7.97
N PHE A 21 3.92 2.54 7.37
CA PHE A 21 4.58 3.42 6.41
C PHE A 21 4.70 4.85 6.93
N PRO A 22 5.80 5.55 6.67
CA PRO A 22 5.91 6.98 6.92
C PRO A 22 5.01 7.77 5.97
N ALA A 23 4.67 9.00 6.38
CA ALA A 23 3.78 9.89 5.62
C ALA A 23 4.24 10.11 4.18
N GLU A 24 5.55 10.30 3.95
CA GLU A 24 6.13 10.52 2.61
C GLU A 24 5.84 9.37 1.62
N ILE A 25 5.76 8.12 2.12
CA ILE A 25 5.42 6.96 1.29
C ILE A 25 3.91 6.93 1.03
N LEU A 26 3.10 7.29 2.03
CA LEU A 26 1.64 7.31 1.93
C LEU A 26 1.10 8.39 1.00
N GLU A 27 1.88 9.44 0.69
CA GLU A 27 1.53 10.41 -0.35
C GLU A 27 1.50 9.79 -1.75
N ARG A 28 2.43 8.85 -2.02
CA ARG A 28 2.63 8.26 -3.35
C ARG A 28 2.92 6.74 -3.27
N PRO A 29 2.05 5.93 -2.61
CA PRO A 29 2.38 4.56 -2.21
C PRO A 29 2.46 3.57 -3.38
N PHE A 30 1.86 3.92 -4.51
CA PHE A 30 1.81 3.08 -5.70
C PHE A 30 2.81 3.48 -6.78
N GLU A 31 3.74 4.39 -6.47
CA GLU A 31 4.74 4.80 -7.44
C GLU A 31 5.90 3.79 -7.53
N PRO A 32 6.46 3.59 -8.73
CA PRO A 32 7.63 2.74 -8.89
C PRO A 32 8.79 3.20 -8.02
N ARG A 33 9.54 2.25 -7.46
CA ARG A 33 10.75 2.48 -6.64
C ARG A 33 10.50 3.10 -5.27
N VAL A 34 9.25 3.20 -4.82
CA VAL A 34 8.93 3.55 -3.43
C VAL A 34 9.10 2.28 -2.58
N SER A 35 10.33 2.03 -2.12
CA SER A 35 10.68 0.92 -1.23
C SER A 35 11.75 1.30 -0.24
N ARG A 36 11.57 0.90 1.03
CA ARG A 36 12.59 1.01 2.08
C ARG A 36 13.41 -0.25 2.28
N LYS A 37 13.06 -1.35 1.59
CA LYS A 37 13.79 -2.61 1.71
C LYS A 37 15.05 -2.57 0.86
N SER A 38 16.20 -2.80 1.48
CA SER A 38 17.48 -2.98 0.78
C SER A 38 17.37 -4.15 -0.21
N GLY A 39 17.73 -3.91 -1.48
CA GLY A 39 17.67 -4.92 -2.55
C GLY A 39 16.27 -5.18 -3.14
N GLY A 40 15.22 -4.52 -2.67
CA GLY A 40 13.88 -4.61 -3.28
C GLY A 40 13.73 -3.65 -4.46
N SER A 41 13.15 -4.11 -5.57
CA SER A 41 12.91 -3.26 -6.75
C SER A 41 11.89 -2.14 -6.53
N GLY A 42 11.05 -2.25 -5.47
CA GLY A 42 9.98 -1.30 -5.16
C GLY A 42 8.90 -1.23 -6.25
N LEU A 43 8.71 -2.31 -6.99
CA LEU A 43 7.73 -2.37 -8.09
C LEU A 43 6.40 -3.02 -7.68
N GLY A 44 6.33 -3.72 -6.53
CA GLY A 44 5.17 -4.52 -6.15
C GLY A 44 3.87 -3.73 -6.10
N LEU A 45 3.83 -2.63 -5.32
CA LEU A 45 2.62 -1.80 -5.19
C LEU A 45 2.22 -1.12 -6.51
N ALA A 46 3.19 -0.73 -7.34
CA ALA A 46 2.92 -0.19 -8.67
C ALA A 46 2.26 -1.22 -9.59
N ILE A 47 2.70 -2.49 -9.53
CA ILE A 47 2.07 -3.60 -10.25
C ILE A 47 0.65 -3.85 -9.72
N CYS A 48 0.45 -3.89 -8.40
CA CYS A 48 -0.89 -4.06 -7.81
C CYS A 48 -1.85 -2.96 -8.28
N ARG A 49 -1.42 -1.70 -8.27
CA ARG A 49 -2.21 -0.56 -8.76
C ARG A 49 -2.61 -0.73 -10.21
N ARG A 50 -1.67 -1.16 -11.06
CA ARG A 50 -1.94 -1.42 -12.47
C ARG A 50 -2.99 -2.51 -12.65
N ILE A 51 -2.79 -3.68 -12.03
CA ILE A 51 -3.72 -4.82 -12.13
C ILE A 51 -5.12 -4.42 -11.67
N VAL A 52 -5.24 -3.76 -10.51
CA VAL A 52 -6.54 -3.34 -9.97
C VAL A 52 -7.22 -2.32 -10.89
N THR A 53 -6.47 -1.38 -11.46
CA THR A 53 -7.02 -0.37 -12.38
C THR A 53 -7.47 -1.01 -13.69
N GLU A 54 -6.72 -2.00 -14.22
CA GLU A 54 -7.11 -2.77 -15.42
C GLU A 54 -8.40 -3.59 -15.23
N HIS A 55 -8.81 -3.85 -13.98
CA HIS A 55 -10.08 -4.50 -13.62
C HIS A 55 -11.15 -3.52 -13.17
N ASP A 56 -11.01 -2.22 -13.48
CA ASP A 56 -11.91 -1.14 -13.04
C ASP A 56 -12.07 -1.05 -11.51
N GLY A 57 -11.13 -1.61 -10.77
CA GLY A 57 -11.12 -1.68 -9.31
C GLY A 57 -10.48 -0.47 -8.64
N ARG A 58 -10.38 -0.53 -7.31
CA ARG A 58 -9.70 0.49 -6.49
C ARG A 58 -8.86 -0.17 -5.41
N ILE A 59 -7.67 0.39 -5.18
CA ILE A 59 -6.75 -0.02 -4.12
C ILE A 59 -6.34 1.21 -3.30
N THR A 60 -6.25 1.05 -1.99
CA THR A 60 -5.82 2.08 -1.04
C THR A 60 -4.82 1.46 -0.08
N LEU A 61 -3.93 2.29 0.45
CA LEU A 61 -2.97 1.92 1.49
C LEU A 61 -3.10 2.93 2.62
N ALA A 62 -3.17 2.45 3.85
CA ALA A 62 -3.19 3.26 5.06
C ALA A 62 -2.50 2.50 6.19
N ASN A 63 -2.06 3.22 7.22
CA ASN A 63 -1.68 2.60 8.48
C ASN A 63 -2.90 2.52 9.39
N GLU A 64 -3.07 1.41 10.10
CA GLU A 64 -4.04 1.26 11.18
C GLU A 64 -3.66 2.08 12.43
N GLY A 65 -2.36 2.38 12.61
CA GLY A 65 -1.82 3.12 13.75
C GLY A 65 -0.70 4.09 13.38
N PRO A 66 -0.13 4.80 14.38
CA PRO A 66 1.02 5.67 14.14
C PRO A 66 2.19 4.86 13.60
N TYR A 67 2.88 5.42 12.61
CA TYR A 67 4.12 4.84 12.11
C TYR A 67 5.14 4.71 13.25
N ALA A 68 5.64 3.49 13.49
CA ALA A 68 6.72 3.24 14.43
C ALA A 68 8.02 3.11 13.63
N GLU A 69 9.00 3.99 13.84
CA GLU A 69 10.28 3.81 13.15
C GLU A 69 10.87 2.43 13.50
N PRO A 70 11.29 1.63 12.50
CA PRO A 70 11.98 0.39 12.79
C PRO A 70 13.23 0.73 13.61
N ALA A 71 13.38 0.08 14.76
CA ALA A 71 14.56 0.23 15.60
C ALA A 71 15.81 0.11 14.73
N SER A 72 16.71 1.09 14.80
CA SER A 72 17.96 1.08 14.04
C SER A 72 18.61 -0.30 14.17
N PRO A 73 19.14 -0.89 13.08
CA PRO A 73 19.84 -2.16 13.20
C PRO A 73 20.90 -1.99 14.27
N ARG A 74 20.85 -2.82 15.32
CA ARG A 74 21.95 -2.86 16.29
C ARG A 74 23.22 -3.20 15.49
N PRO A 75 24.35 -2.51 15.77
CA PRO A 75 25.62 -2.82 15.14
C PRO A 75 26.02 -4.28 15.41
#